data_AF-A0A1Q7WHU2-F1
#
_entry.id   AF-A0A1Q7WHU2-F1
#
_cell.length_a   1.000
_cell.length_b   1.000
_cell.length_c   1.000
_cell.angle_alpha   90.00
_cell.angle_beta   90.00
_cell.angle_gamma   90.00
#
_symmetry.space_group_name_H-M   'P 1'
#
loop_
_entity.id
_entity.type
_entity.pdbx_description
1 polymer ?
#
loop_
_entity_poly.entity_id
_entity_poly.type
_entity_poly.pdbx_seq_one_letter_code
_entity_poly.pdbx_strand_id
1 'polypeptide(L)'
;MISVGYRINQDNSSLFSYTSVGPAMTFDPVSTANPGWEKFLVAYNDLCSRLGGTPLFNQTYLLTPEQVDKAFGDRIATFESYRKRFDPTGRLLNDYFRKLLAVKDTVLDTTS
;
A
#
# COMPACT_ATOMS: atom_id res chain seq x y z
N MET A 1 16.79 2.25 -19.35
CA MET A 1 15.79 1.80 -18.37
C MET A 1 14.55 1.43 -19.16
N ILE A 2 14.11 0.18 -19.09
CA ILE A 2 12.82 -0.22 -19.66
C ILE A 2 11.77 0.11 -18.60
N SER A 3 10.79 0.91 -18.98
CA SER A 3 9.63 1.22 -18.15
C SER A 3 8.40 0.83 -18.94
N VAL A 4 7.54 0.04 -18.31
CA VAL A 4 6.23 -0.28 -18.88
C VAL A 4 5.19 0.56 -18.15
N GLY A 5 4.19 1.04 -18.89
CA GLY A 5 3.10 1.81 -18.33
C GLY A 5 1.78 1.38 -18.95
N TYR A 6 0.77 1.24 -18.10
CA TYR A 6 -0.57 0.85 -18.50
C TYR A 6 -1.59 1.86 -18.01
N ARG A 7 -2.69 2.04 -18.77
CA ARG A 7 -3.89 2.69 -18.26
C ARG A 7 -4.86 1.62 -17.82
N ILE A 8 -5.26 1.65 -16.57
CA ILE A 8 -6.16 0.69 -15.96
C ILE A 8 -7.47 1.38 -15.60
N ASN A 9 -8.60 0.78 -15.95
CA ASN A 9 -9.92 1.29 -15.59
C ASN A 9 -10.16 1.15 -14.07
N GLN A 10 -11.10 1.93 -13.57
CA GLN A 10 -11.52 1.84 -12.17
C GLN A 10 -12.07 0.44 -11.86
N ASP A 11 -11.62 -0.15 -10.75
CA ASP A 11 -12.15 -1.38 -10.18
C ASP A 11 -12.27 -1.22 -8.66
N ASN A 12 -13.49 -1.37 -8.15
CA ASN A 12 -13.83 -1.26 -6.73
C ASN A 12 -14.26 -2.60 -6.10
N SER A 13 -14.02 -3.72 -6.77
CA SER A 13 -14.41 -5.06 -6.30
C SER A 13 -13.57 -5.59 -5.13
N SER A 14 -12.45 -4.94 -4.78
CA SER A 14 -11.55 -5.32 -3.69
C SER A 14 -11.15 -4.11 -2.83
N LEU A 15 -11.02 -4.33 -1.51
CA LEU A 15 -10.62 -3.31 -0.52
C LEU A 15 -9.26 -2.68 -0.87
N PHE A 16 -8.31 -3.48 -1.35
CA PHE A 16 -6.97 -3.01 -1.71
C PHE A 16 -6.78 -2.83 -3.22
N SER A 17 -7.86 -2.65 -3.98
CA SER A 17 -7.73 -2.26 -5.38
C SER A 17 -7.05 -0.89 -5.51
N TYR A 18 -5.96 -0.87 -6.29
CA TYR A 18 -5.18 0.34 -6.55
C TYR A 18 -5.89 1.35 -7.46
N THR A 19 -6.96 0.92 -8.14
CA THR A 19 -7.83 1.76 -8.96
C THR A 19 -9.22 1.97 -8.33
N SER A 20 -9.37 1.75 -7.03
CA SER A 20 -10.65 1.90 -6.31
C SER A 20 -11.26 3.31 -6.41
N VAL A 21 -10.42 4.34 -6.38
CA VAL A 21 -10.85 5.77 -6.39
C VAL A 21 -10.93 6.38 -7.79
N GLY A 22 -10.55 5.63 -8.82
CA GLY A 22 -10.55 6.08 -10.21
C GLY A 22 -9.60 5.28 -11.11
N PRO A 23 -9.62 5.53 -12.42
CA PRO A 23 -8.65 4.94 -13.33
C PRO A 23 -7.23 5.36 -12.94
N ALA A 24 -6.26 4.47 -13.14
CA ALA A 24 -4.86 4.74 -12.83
C ALA A 24 -3.97 4.57 -14.06
N MET A 25 -2.84 5.29 -14.04
CA MET A 25 -1.69 4.98 -14.87
C MET A 25 -0.63 4.33 -14.00
N THR A 26 -0.07 3.20 -14.43
CA THR A 26 1.06 2.57 -13.74
C THR A 26 2.37 2.98 -14.38
N PHE A 27 3.42 3.01 -13.56
CA PHE A 27 4.80 3.17 -14.00
C PHE A 27 5.59 2.07 -13.31
N ASP A 28 6.06 1.10 -14.09
CA ASP A 28 6.67 -0.11 -13.54
C ASP A 28 8.17 -0.11 -13.88
N PRO A 29 9.02 0.52 -13.04
CA PRO A 29 10.46 0.51 -13.26
C PRO A 29 11.01 -0.90 -13.02
N VAL A 30 11.71 -1.44 -14.01
CA VAL A 30 12.34 -2.76 -13.92
C VAL A 30 13.72 -2.62 -13.30
N SER A 31 14.01 -3.44 -12.29
CA SER A 31 15.32 -3.46 -11.63
C SER A 31 16.44 -3.68 -12.64
N THR A 32 17.52 -2.94 -12.46
CA THR A 32 18.75 -3.12 -13.24
C THR A 32 19.82 -3.92 -12.48
N ALA A 33 19.50 -4.42 -11.27
CA ALA A 33 20.42 -5.06 -10.33
C ALA A 33 21.69 -4.24 -9.99
N ASN A 34 21.68 -2.94 -10.31
CA ASN A 34 22.81 -2.05 -10.11
C ASN A 34 22.81 -1.45 -8.69
N PRO A 35 24.00 -1.03 -8.19
CA PRO A 35 24.09 -0.23 -6.98
C PRO A 35 23.16 0.98 -7.01
N GLY A 36 22.45 1.23 -5.91
CA GLY A 36 21.52 2.36 -5.79
C GLY A 36 20.06 2.05 -6.10
N TRP A 37 19.73 0.84 -6.56
CA TRP A 37 18.34 0.43 -6.81
C TRP A 37 17.44 0.61 -5.59
N GLU A 38 17.88 0.23 -4.39
CA GLU A 38 17.08 0.41 -3.16
C GLU A 38 16.82 1.89 -2.85
N LYS A 39 17.84 2.76 -3.01
CA LYS A 39 17.68 4.21 -2.83
C LYS A 39 16.68 4.78 -3.82
N PHE A 40 16.72 4.32 -5.06
CA PHE A 40 15.73 4.66 -6.07
C PHE A 40 14.32 4.21 -5.66
N LEU A 41 14.14 2.97 -5.20
CA LEU A 41 12.83 2.48 -4.75
C LEU A 41 12.24 3.32 -3.61
N VAL A 42 13.06 3.72 -2.63
CA VAL A 42 12.61 4.61 -1.54
C VAL A 42 12.13 5.96 -2.09
N ALA A 43 12.94 6.63 -2.91
CA ALA A 43 12.59 7.91 -3.51
C ALA A 43 11.38 7.83 -4.43
N TYR A 44 11.26 6.71 -5.15
CA TYR A 44 10.17 6.44 -6.07
C TYR A 44 8.84 6.20 -5.33
N ASN A 45 8.83 5.39 -4.27
CA ASN A 45 7.63 5.18 -3.43
C ASN A 45 7.15 6.50 -2.82
N ASP A 46 8.08 7.32 -2.33
CA ASP A 46 7.81 8.64 -1.77
C ASP A 46 7.23 9.61 -2.82
N LEU A 47 7.78 9.65 -4.03
CA LEU A 47 7.21 10.40 -5.15
C LEU A 47 5.77 9.97 -5.46
N CYS A 48 5.55 8.66 -5.65
CA CYS A 48 4.23 8.12 -5.95
C CYS A 48 3.22 8.46 -4.85
N SER A 49 3.60 8.29 -3.58
CA SER A 49 2.73 8.62 -2.45
C SER A 49 2.39 10.11 -2.37
N ARG A 50 3.36 11.01 -2.62
CA ARG A 50 3.08 12.46 -2.68
C ARG A 50 2.07 12.82 -3.76
N LEU A 51 2.13 12.15 -4.91
CA LEU A 51 1.22 12.33 -6.03
C LEU A 51 -0.15 11.64 -5.84
N GLY A 52 -0.40 11.00 -4.69
CA GLY A 52 -1.65 10.30 -4.40
C GLY A 52 -1.75 8.91 -5.04
N GLY A 53 -0.61 8.32 -5.42
CA GLY A 53 -0.56 6.96 -5.95
C GLY A 53 -0.90 5.91 -4.91
N THR A 54 -1.52 4.82 -5.38
CA THR A 54 -1.85 3.65 -4.55
C THR A 54 -0.80 2.55 -4.76
N PRO A 55 -0.12 2.07 -3.71
CA PRO A 55 0.90 1.04 -3.86
C PRO A 55 0.30 -0.35 -4.08
N LEU A 56 1.08 -1.23 -4.70
CA LEU A 56 0.81 -2.66 -4.78
C LEU A 56 1.74 -3.41 -3.82
N PHE A 57 1.18 -4.12 -2.85
CA PHE A 57 1.95 -4.80 -1.80
C PHE A 57 2.94 -5.85 -2.33
N ASN A 58 2.69 -6.42 -3.51
CA ASN A 58 3.53 -7.44 -4.14
C ASN A 58 4.59 -6.87 -5.09
N GLN A 59 4.61 -5.56 -5.36
CA GLN A 59 5.55 -4.93 -6.30
C GLN A 59 6.71 -4.19 -5.60
N THR A 60 6.61 -3.95 -4.30
CA THR A 60 7.65 -3.26 -3.51
C THR A 60 7.66 -3.79 -2.08
N TYR A 61 8.84 -3.95 -1.51
CA TYR A 61 9.06 -4.41 -0.12
C TYR A 61 9.42 -3.25 0.84
N LEU A 62 9.52 -2.02 0.33
CA LEU A 62 9.99 -0.84 1.06
C LEU A 62 8.86 0.17 1.35
N LEU A 63 7.63 -0.32 1.47
CA LEU A 63 6.51 0.52 1.88
C LEU A 63 6.61 0.92 3.36
N THR A 64 6.08 2.09 3.66
CA THR A 64 5.92 2.59 5.03
C THR A 64 4.44 2.54 5.45
N PRO A 65 4.14 2.40 6.76
CA PRO A 65 2.76 2.47 7.25
C PRO A 65 2.04 3.75 6.81
N GLU A 66 2.74 4.88 6.76
CA GLU A 66 2.18 6.18 6.38
C GLU A 66 1.74 6.20 4.91
N GLN A 67 2.53 5.59 4.01
CA GLN A 67 2.17 5.49 2.59
C GLN A 67 0.95 4.57 2.39
N VAL A 68 0.86 3.49 3.16
CA VAL A 68 -0.26 2.52 3.11
C VAL A 68 -1.52 3.15 3.66
N ASP A 69 -1.44 3.82 4.81
CA ASP A 69 -2.53 4.56 5.45
C ASP A 69 -3.08 5.65 4.51
N LYS A 70 -2.19 6.47 3.93
CA LYS A 70 -2.59 7.51 2.97
C LYS A 70 -3.34 6.95 1.75
N ALA A 71 -2.96 5.76 1.29
CA ALA A 71 -3.56 5.16 0.11
C ALA A 71 -4.88 4.43 0.39
N PHE A 72 -4.97 3.72 1.53
CA PHE A 72 -6.09 2.82 1.81
C PHE A 72 -7.04 3.29 2.90
N GLY A 73 -6.57 4.07 3.88
CA GLY A 73 -7.36 4.62 4.98
C GLY A 73 -8.21 3.56 5.70
N ASP A 74 -9.48 3.86 5.94
CA ASP A 74 -10.44 3.02 6.67
C ASP A 74 -10.62 1.60 6.10
N ARG A 75 -10.23 1.38 4.83
CA ARG A 75 -10.25 0.06 4.20
C ARG A 75 -9.30 -0.92 4.90
N ILE A 76 -8.23 -0.41 5.53
CA ILE A 76 -7.31 -1.20 6.35
C ILE A 76 -8.05 -1.77 7.57
N ALA A 77 -8.80 -0.94 8.29
CA ALA A 77 -9.56 -1.37 9.46
C ALA A 77 -10.65 -2.39 9.06
N THR A 78 -11.31 -2.17 7.92
CA THR A 78 -12.27 -3.12 7.37
C THR A 78 -11.61 -4.47 7.07
N PHE A 79 -10.46 -4.47 6.40
CA PHE A 79 -9.70 -5.69 6.12
C PHE A 79 -9.26 -6.40 7.40
N GLU A 80 -8.71 -5.67 8.38
CA GLU A 80 -8.28 -6.25 9.66
C GLU A 80 -9.44 -6.88 10.43
N SER A 81 -10.65 -6.34 10.34
CA SER A 81 -11.84 -6.95 10.95
C SER A 81 -12.13 -8.35 10.35
N TYR A 82 -12.06 -8.47 9.02
CA TYR A 82 -12.21 -9.75 8.34
C TYR A 82 -11.03 -10.68 8.62
N ARG A 83 -9.80 -10.17 8.60
CA ARG A 83 -8.60 -10.96 8.90
C ARG A 83 -8.67 -11.57 10.30
N LYS A 84 -9.04 -10.79 11.32
CA LYS A 84 -9.22 -11.31 12.70
C LYS A 84 -10.33 -12.36 12.80
N ARG A 85 -11.40 -12.21 12.02
CA ARG A 85 -12.51 -13.17 11.97
C ARG A 85 -12.11 -14.51 11.31
N PHE A 86 -11.38 -14.46 10.20
CA PHE A 86 -11.08 -15.64 9.38
C PHE A 86 -9.69 -16.25 9.64
N ASP A 87 -8.75 -15.48 10.21
CA ASP A 87 -7.42 -15.91 10.62
C ASP A 87 -7.13 -15.45 12.08
N PRO A 88 -7.88 -15.97 13.06
CA PRO A 88 -7.80 -15.51 14.45
C PRO A 88 -6.43 -15.78 15.10
N THR A 89 -5.70 -16.79 14.63
CA THR A 89 -4.35 -17.11 15.11
C THR A 89 -3.24 -16.38 14.36
N GLY A 90 -3.59 -15.61 13.31
CA GLY A 90 -2.63 -14.81 12.55
C GLY A 90 -1.66 -15.64 11.71
N ARG A 91 -2.04 -16.85 11.28
CA ARG A 91 -1.18 -17.77 10.53
C ARG A 91 -0.76 -17.19 9.18
N LEU A 92 -1.58 -16.31 8.59
CA LEU A 92 -1.33 -15.69 7.29
C LEU A 92 -0.76 -14.26 7.41
N LEU A 93 -0.62 -13.73 8.63
CA LEU A 93 -0.10 -12.38 8.87
C LEU A 93 1.39 -12.43 9.23
N ASN A 94 2.24 -12.25 8.21
CA ASN A 94 3.68 -12.09 8.39
C ASN A 94 4.05 -10.70 8.95
N ASP A 95 5.31 -10.52 9.33
CA ASP A 95 5.79 -9.27 9.94
C ASP A 95 5.69 -8.06 9.01
N TYR A 96 5.86 -8.28 7.70
CA TYR A 96 5.69 -7.23 6.69
C TYR A 96 4.27 -6.65 6.73
N PHE A 97 3.24 -7.51 6.66
CA PHE A 97 1.85 -7.07 6.72
C PHE A 97 1.45 -6.61 8.12
N ARG A 98 2.00 -7.21 9.18
CA ARG A 98 1.76 -6.76 10.56
C ARG A 98 2.16 -5.30 10.75
N LYS A 99 3.31 -4.90 10.19
CA LYS A 99 3.79 -3.52 10.22
C LYS A 99 2.88 -2.60 9.40
N LEU A 100 2.51 -3.00 8.18
CA LEU A 100 1.80 -2.12 7.24
C LEU A 100 0.30 -1.97 7.52
N LEU A 101 -0.34 -2.99 8.08
CA LEU A 101 -1.77 -3.03 8.34
C LEU A 101 -2.14 -2.71 9.79
N ALA A 102 -1.17 -2.28 10.60
CA ALA A 102 -1.43 -1.86 11.96
C ALA A 102 -2.42 -0.69 11.95
N VAL A 103 -3.63 -0.94 12.44
CA VAL A 103 -4.64 0.11 12.66
C VAL A 103 -4.07 1.08 13.69
N LYS A 104 -3.97 2.36 13.33
CA LYS A 104 -3.65 3.39 14.32
C LYS A 104 -4.83 3.49 15.28
N ASP A 105 -4.58 3.25 16.56
CA ASP A 105 -5.53 3.64 17.59
C ASP A 105 -5.69 5.15 17.49
N THR A 106 -6.81 5.59 16.91
CA THR A 106 -7.15 7.01 16.93
C THR A 106 -7.53 7.29 18.37
N VAL A 107 -6.58 7.80 19.17
CA VAL A 107 -6.89 8.39 20.46
C VAL A 107 -7.85 9.53 20.15
N LEU A 108 -9.14 9.30 20.40
CA LEU A 108 -10.12 10.36 20.49
C LEU A 108 -9.67 11.22 21.67
N ASP A 109 -8.97 12.31 21.39
CA ASP A 109 -8.67 13.32 22.38
C ASP A 109 -9.99 14.01 22.73
N THR A 110 -10.73 13.41 23.64
CA THR A 110 -11.83 14.06 24.35
C THR A 110 -11.22 15.04 25.34
N THR A 111 -10.86 16.23 24.85
CA THR A 111 -10.69 17.41 25.69
C THR A 111 -11.91 18.31 25.55
N SER A 112 -12.40 18.69 26.73
CA SER A 112 -13.66 19.40 27.01
C SER A 112 -13.65 20.86 26.58
#